data_AF-A0A951LZB1-F1
#
_entry.id   AF-A0A951LZB1-F1
#
_cell.length_a   1.000
_cell.length_b   1.000
_cell.length_c   1.000
_cell.angle_alpha   90.00
_cell.angle_beta   90.00
_cell.angle_gamma   90.00
#
_symmetry.space_group_name_H-M   'P 1'
#
loop_
_entity.id
_entity.type
_entity.pdbx_description
1 polymer ?
#
loop_
_entity_poly.entity_id
_entity_poly.type
_entity_poly.pdbx_seq_one_letter_code
_entity_poly.pdbx_strand_id
1 'polypeptide(L)'
;MSNPCLDEGILQSYYDGELEPERLEQVASHLASCAVCEQLARSIESEIELATAAFSAEMSLPVPTERLRMRLDEAIAGLQPQQAIVSESALTRLRVWFASLAASFNLTPQRAMGFASIAALLVLAAVVGGIVMRGREASNTGFVAANVNP
;
A
#
# COMPACT_ATOMS: atom_id res chain seq x y z
N MET A 1 -25.22 43.98 12.77
CA MET A 1 -23.97 43.22 13.02
C MET A 1 -23.16 43.27 11.75
N SER A 2 -22.10 44.07 11.73
CA SER A 2 -21.13 44.13 10.63
C SER A 2 -20.26 42.88 10.68
N ASN A 3 -20.68 41.82 10.01
CA ASN A 3 -19.79 40.70 9.72
C ASN A 3 -18.66 41.26 8.84
N PRO A 4 -17.37 41.03 9.16
CA PRO A 4 -16.29 41.48 8.29
C PRO A 4 -16.53 40.95 6.88
N CYS A 5 -16.24 41.79 5.87
CA CYS A 5 -16.32 41.40 4.48
C CYS A 5 -15.43 40.18 4.21
N LEU A 6 -15.74 39.46 3.14
CA LEU A 6 -14.93 38.32 2.71
C LEU A 6 -13.52 38.79 2.35
N ASP A 7 -12.54 37.98 2.72
CA ASP A 7 -11.17 38.13 2.24
C ASP A 7 -11.12 37.78 0.75
N GLU A 8 -10.23 38.45 0.02
CA GLU A 8 -10.06 38.25 -1.42
C GLU A 8 -9.73 36.79 -1.75
N GLY A 9 -8.88 36.13 -0.95
CA GLY A 9 -8.52 34.73 -1.18
C GLY A 9 -9.71 33.78 -1.03
N ILE A 10 -10.63 34.06 -0.10
CA ILE A 10 -11.87 33.26 0.04
C ILE A 10 -12.79 33.48 -1.16
N LEU A 11 -12.87 34.71 -1.66
CA LEU A 11 -13.68 35.03 -2.82
C LEU A 11 -13.10 34.40 -4.10
N GLN A 12 -11.78 34.38 -4.27
CA GLN A 12 -11.11 33.67 -5.36
C GLN A 12 -11.37 32.15 -5.28
N SER A 13 -11.15 31.53 -4.11
CA SER A 13 -11.45 30.10 -3.93
C SER A 13 -12.92 29.75 -4.19
N TYR A 14 -13.85 30.68 -3.97
CA TYR A 14 -15.27 30.51 -4.33
C TYR A 14 -15.46 30.40 -5.85
N TYR A 15 -14.84 31.30 -6.63
CA TYR A 15 -14.93 31.28 -8.09
C TYR A 15 -14.12 30.14 -8.73
N ASP A 16 -13.01 29.71 -8.11
CA ASP A 16 -12.21 28.57 -8.55
C ASP A 16 -12.85 27.21 -8.21
N GLY A 17 -13.88 27.19 -7.35
CA GLY A 17 -14.55 25.98 -6.90
C GLY A 17 -13.76 25.16 -5.88
N GLU A 18 -12.81 25.79 -5.18
CA GLU A 18 -11.91 25.14 -4.21
C GLU A 18 -12.45 25.14 -2.77
N LEU A 19 -13.65 25.70 -2.54
CA LEU A 19 -14.27 25.73 -1.22
C LEU A 19 -15.02 24.44 -0.88
N GLU A 20 -14.93 24.03 0.38
CA GLU A 20 -15.77 22.97 0.95
C GLU A 20 -17.27 23.36 0.90
N PRO A 21 -18.20 22.39 0.77
CA PRO A 21 -19.63 22.65 0.62
C PRO A 21 -20.24 23.57 1.68
N GLU A 22 -19.85 23.39 2.94
CA GLU A 22 -20.32 24.20 4.07
C GLU A 22 -19.88 25.67 3.95
N ARG A 23 -18.69 25.93 3.39
CA ARG A 23 -18.18 27.28 3.15
C ARG A 23 -18.79 27.91 1.90
N LEU A 24 -19.09 27.13 0.88
CA LEU A 24 -19.79 27.61 -0.32
C LEU A 24 -21.12 28.27 0.03
N GLU A 25 -21.94 27.62 0.87
CA GLU A 25 -23.24 28.16 1.29
C GLU A 25 -23.09 29.45 2.14
N GLN A 26 -22.09 29.48 3.03
CA GLN A 26 -21.79 30.67 3.84
C GLN A 26 -21.35 31.85 2.98
N VAL A 27 -20.47 31.62 2.00
CA VAL A 27 -20.02 32.66 1.07
C VAL A 27 -21.18 33.13 0.19
N ALA A 28 -21.98 32.21 -0.37
CA ALA A 28 -23.14 32.56 -1.19
C ALA A 28 -24.18 33.42 -0.43
N SER A 29 -24.47 33.04 0.82
CA SER A 29 -25.38 33.83 1.67
C SER A 29 -24.81 35.21 2.04
N HIS A 30 -23.49 35.32 2.23
CA HIS A 30 -22.84 36.61 2.45
C HIS A 30 -22.89 37.49 1.20
N LEU A 31 -22.59 36.94 0.01
CA LEU A 31 -22.67 37.67 -1.26
C LEU A 31 -24.07 38.20 -1.53
N ALA A 32 -25.11 37.44 -1.19
CA ALA A 32 -26.51 37.86 -1.33
C ALA A 32 -26.93 38.99 -0.37
N SER A 33 -26.19 39.23 0.72
CA SER A 33 -26.57 40.17 1.79
C SER A 33 -25.60 41.34 1.98
N CYS A 34 -24.40 41.28 1.39
CA CYS A 34 -23.34 42.28 1.57
C CYS A 34 -23.05 43.00 0.25
N ALA A 35 -23.54 44.23 0.10
CA ALA A 35 -23.38 45.03 -1.12
C ALA A 35 -21.90 45.29 -1.51
N VAL A 36 -20.98 45.35 -0.52
CA VAL A 36 -19.55 45.52 -0.80
C VAL A 36 -18.96 44.26 -1.45
N CYS A 37 -19.26 43.08 -0.90
CA CYS A 37 -18.77 41.83 -1.47
C CYS A 37 -19.48 41.50 -2.79
N GLU A 38 -20.74 41.88 -2.96
CA GLU A 38 -21.45 41.78 -4.24
C GLU A 38 -20.77 42.64 -5.32
N GLN A 39 -20.38 43.87 -5.00
CA GLN A 39 -19.68 44.74 -5.96
C GLN A 39 -18.30 44.18 -6.33
N LEU A 40 -17.58 43.59 -5.36
CA LEU A 40 -16.31 42.94 -5.61
C LEU A 40 -16.48 41.68 -6.47
N ALA A 41 -17.48 40.87 -6.19
CA ALA A 41 -17.86 39.68 -6.98
C ALA A 41 -18.12 40.03 -8.45
N ARG A 42 -18.87 41.11 -8.71
CA ARG A 42 -19.09 41.60 -10.09
C ARG A 42 -17.80 42.04 -10.78
N SER A 43 -16.83 42.59 -10.04
CA SER A 43 -15.51 42.93 -10.60
C SER A 43 -14.80 41.66 -11.08
N ILE A 44 -14.76 40.63 -10.25
CA ILE A 44 -14.13 39.35 -10.57
C ILE A 44 -14.81 38.68 -11.76
N GLU A 45 -16.15 38.67 -11.80
CA GLU A 45 -16.92 38.16 -12.94
C GLU A 45 -16.55 38.88 -14.24
N SER A 46 -16.38 40.20 -14.21
CA SER A 46 -15.96 40.96 -15.39
C SER A 46 -14.53 40.63 -15.84
N GLU A 47 -13.62 40.35 -14.89
CA GLU A 47 -12.25 39.92 -15.18
C GLU A 47 -12.20 38.51 -15.77
N ILE A 48 -12.99 37.58 -15.23
CA ILE A 48 -13.17 36.22 -15.76
C ILE A 48 -13.75 36.27 -17.17
N GLU A 49 -14.77 37.10 -17.40
CA GLU A 49 -15.38 37.27 -18.73
C GLU A 49 -14.35 37.82 -19.74
N LEU A 50 -13.57 38.83 -19.34
CA LEU A 50 -12.52 39.40 -20.18
C LEU A 50 -11.43 38.36 -20.51
N ALA A 51 -10.97 37.60 -19.52
CA ALA A 51 -9.97 36.56 -19.72
C ALA A 51 -10.51 35.44 -20.63
N THR A 52 -11.74 34.97 -20.38
CA THR A 52 -12.40 33.94 -21.19
C THR A 52 -12.59 34.40 -22.63
N ALA A 53 -13.00 35.64 -22.84
CA ALA A 53 -13.14 36.23 -24.17
C ALA A 53 -11.79 36.31 -24.90
N ALA A 54 -10.74 36.75 -24.20
CA ALA A 54 -9.40 36.89 -24.77
C ALA A 54 -8.82 35.55 -25.25
N PHE A 55 -9.05 34.45 -24.53
CA PHE A 55 -8.56 33.11 -24.89
C PHE A 55 -9.57 32.27 -25.68
N SER A 56 -10.75 32.80 -25.99
CA SER A 56 -11.82 32.04 -26.64
C SER A 56 -11.40 31.44 -27.99
N ALA A 57 -10.60 32.16 -28.76
CA ALA A 57 -10.10 31.70 -30.05
C ALA A 57 -9.14 30.52 -29.88
N GLU A 58 -8.21 30.59 -28.94
CA GLU A 58 -7.23 29.54 -28.65
C GLU A 58 -7.91 28.31 -28.04
N MET A 59 -8.91 28.49 -27.18
CA MET A 59 -9.69 27.40 -26.58
C MET A 59 -10.58 26.68 -27.60
N SER A 60 -10.96 27.36 -28.70
CA SER A 60 -11.72 26.74 -29.79
C SER A 60 -10.87 25.88 -30.72
N LEU A 61 -9.54 25.95 -30.62
CA LEU A 61 -8.65 25.14 -31.45
C LEU A 61 -8.78 23.67 -31.06
N PRO A 62 -9.01 22.76 -32.02
CA PRO A 62 -9.03 21.33 -31.74
C PRO A 62 -7.63 20.88 -31.33
N VAL A 63 -7.39 20.79 -30.03
CA VAL A 63 -6.17 20.18 -29.51
C VAL A 63 -6.30 18.67 -29.74
N PRO A 64 -5.35 18.02 -30.44
CA PRO A 64 -5.37 16.57 -30.63
C PRO A 64 -4.94 15.87 -29.34
N THR A 65 -5.76 16.01 -28.31
CA THR A 65 -5.56 15.50 -26.94
C THR A 65 -5.29 14.00 -26.96
N GLU A 66 -5.94 13.25 -27.84
CA GLU A 66 -5.73 11.81 -27.97
C GLU A 66 -4.34 11.46 -28.51
N ARG A 67 -3.84 12.20 -29.51
CA ARG A 67 -2.49 12.00 -30.03
C ARG A 67 -1.44 12.39 -29.00
N LEU A 68 -1.69 13.47 -28.25
CA LEU A 68 -0.81 13.89 -27.17
C LEU A 68 -0.78 12.86 -26.04
N ARG A 69 -1.93 12.33 -25.63
CA ARG A 69 -2.05 11.24 -24.64
C ARG A 69 -1.28 10.01 -25.07
N MET A 70 -1.50 9.51 -26.29
CA MET A 70 -0.77 8.33 -26.79
C MET A 70 0.75 8.53 -26.74
N ARG A 71 1.26 9.71 -27.11
CA ARG A 71 2.70 10.02 -27.03
C ARG A 71 3.20 10.09 -25.58
N LEU A 72 2.39 10.59 -24.67
CA LEU A 72 2.69 10.64 -23.25
C LEU A 72 2.74 9.23 -22.65
N ASP A 73 1.76 8.40 -22.97
CA ASP A 73 1.69 7.01 -22.52
C ASP A 73 2.87 6.18 -23.05
N GLU A 74 3.25 6.37 -24.32
CA GLU A 74 4.44 5.75 -24.90
C GLU A 74 5.73 6.20 -24.19
N ALA A 75 5.87 7.50 -23.91
CA ALA A 75 7.02 8.03 -23.18
C ALA A 75 7.08 7.49 -21.74
N ILE A 76 5.94 7.39 -21.05
CA ILE A 76 5.85 6.80 -19.70
C ILE A 76 6.22 5.33 -19.74
N ALA A 77 5.72 4.56 -20.71
CA ALA A 77 6.05 3.15 -20.86
C ALA A 77 7.56 2.93 -21.10
N GLY A 78 8.21 3.80 -21.86
CA GLY A 78 9.66 3.77 -22.07
C GLY A 78 10.48 4.16 -20.84
N LEU A 79 9.89 4.91 -19.90
CA LEU A 79 10.53 5.33 -18.65
C LEU A 79 10.26 4.37 -17.48
N GLN A 80 9.32 3.44 -17.59
CA GLN A 80 9.16 2.41 -16.58
C GLN A 80 10.47 1.61 -16.52
N PRO A 81 11.21 1.66 -15.39
CA PRO A 81 12.31 0.73 -15.21
C PRO A 81 11.68 -0.65 -15.39
N GLN A 82 12.29 -1.49 -16.22
CA GLN A 82 12.03 -2.92 -16.17
C GLN A 82 12.26 -3.31 -14.72
N GLN A 83 11.20 -3.33 -13.91
CA GLN A 83 11.07 -4.26 -12.82
C GLN A 83 11.02 -5.60 -13.54
N ALA A 84 12.20 -6.06 -13.95
CA ALA A 84 12.45 -7.45 -14.17
C ALA A 84 12.01 -8.06 -12.85
N ILE A 85 10.80 -8.60 -12.84
CA ILE A 85 10.41 -9.64 -11.93
C ILE A 85 11.37 -10.76 -12.32
N VAL A 86 12.59 -10.68 -11.79
CA VAL A 86 13.53 -11.77 -11.78
C VAL A 86 12.73 -12.84 -11.07
N SER A 87 12.25 -13.81 -11.84
CA SER A 87 11.64 -15.01 -11.31
C SER A 87 12.69 -15.63 -10.40
N GLU A 88 12.61 -15.30 -9.11
CA GLU A 88 13.44 -15.90 -8.09
C GLU A 88 13.06 -17.38 -8.08
N SER A 89 13.89 -18.16 -8.77
CA SER A 89 13.84 -19.61 -8.74
C SER A 89 13.80 -20.04 -7.28
N ALA A 90 12.99 -21.06 -6.96
CA ALA A 90 12.83 -21.58 -5.61
C ALA A 90 14.18 -21.85 -4.91
N LEU A 91 15.21 -22.17 -5.69
CA LEU A 91 16.59 -22.34 -5.23
C LEU A 91 17.21 -21.08 -4.60
N THR A 92 16.91 -19.89 -5.14
CA THR A 92 17.43 -18.61 -4.62
C THR A 92 16.76 -18.27 -3.28
N ARG A 93 15.44 -18.50 -3.18
CA ARG A 93 14.69 -18.35 -1.93
C ARG A 93 15.12 -19.35 -0.86
N LEU A 94 15.34 -20.62 -1.22
CA LEU A 94 15.89 -21.61 -0.31
C LEU A 94 17.29 -21.22 0.16
N ARG A 95 18.17 -20.76 -0.74
CA ARG A 95 19.53 -20.34 -0.39
C ARG A 95 19.53 -19.17 0.59
N VAL A 96 18.65 -18.18 0.42
CA VAL A 96 18.52 -17.05 1.36
C VAL A 96 17.98 -17.51 2.71
N TRP A 97 17.02 -18.43 2.75
CA TRP A 97 16.50 -19.01 3.98
C TRP A 97 17.53 -19.86 4.74
N PHE A 98 18.32 -20.68 4.03
CA PHE A 98 19.41 -21.43 4.64
C PHE A 98 20.54 -20.51 5.12
N ALA A 99 20.80 -19.41 4.42
CA ALA A 99 21.80 -18.42 4.85
C ALA A 99 21.37 -17.70 6.14
N SER A 100 20.10 -17.35 6.31
CA SER A 100 19.60 -16.73 7.54
C SER A 100 19.54 -17.73 8.71
N LEU A 101 19.23 -18.99 8.44
CA LEU A 101 19.33 -20.07 9.42
C LEU A 101 20.80 -20.27 9.85
N ALA A 102 21.73 -20.38 8.90
CA ALA A 102 23.15 -20.56 9.18
C ALA A 102 23.77 -19.35 9.91
N ALA A 103 23.34 -18.12 9.60
CA ALA A 103 23.75 -16.92 10.34
C ALA A 103 23.29 -16.97 11.81
N SER A 104 22.15 -17.62 12.08
CA SER A 104 21.66 -17.87 13.46
C SER A 104 22.51 -18.93 14.19
N PHE A 105 23.29 -19.71 13.45
CA PHE A 105 24.28 -20.66 13.96
C PHE A 105 25.70 -20.12 13.96
N ASN A 106 25.95 -18.81 13.75
CA ASN A 106 27.27 -18.23 14.04
C ASN A 106 27.50 -18.24 15.56
N LEU A 107 28.03 -19.37 16.00
CA LEU A 107 28.32 -19.77 17.37
C LEU A 107 29.27 -18.78 18.03
N THR A 108 28.72 -17.87 18.83
CA THR A 108 29.47 -17.22 19.89
C THR A 108 29.76 -18.28 20.97
N PRO A 109 31.03 -18.48 21.39
CA PRO A 109 31.42 -19.60 22.27
C PRO A 109 30.71 -19.60 23.64
N GLN A 110 30.11 -18.48 24.05
CA GLN A 110 29.35 -18.38 25.30
C GLN A 110 27.99 -19.11 25.29
N ARG A 111 27.41 -19.44 24.12
CA ARG A 111 26.10 -20.13 24.04
C ARG A 111 26.19 -21.65 23.84
N ALA A 112 27.38 -22.19 23.59
CA ALA A 112 27.59 -23.61 23.28
C ALA A 112 27.22 -24.58 24.42
N MET A 113 27.33 -24.15 25.68
CA MET A 113 26.97 -25.02 26.82
C MET A 113 25.46 -25.19 27.03
N GLY A 114 24.64 -24.22 26.58
CA GLY A 114 23.19 -24.29 26.75
C GLY A 114 22.49 -25.25 25.78
N PHE A 115 23.04 -25.43 24.58
CA PHE A 115 22.42 -26.26 23.55
C PHE A 115 22.83 -27.73 23.62
N ALA A 116 23.93 -28.07 24.30
CA ALA A 116 24.36 -29.45 24.50
C ALA A 116 23.34 -30.26 25.31
N SER A 117 22.70 -29.66 26.32
CA SER A 117 21.67 -30.33 27.12
C SER A 117 20.40 -30.60 26.31
N ILE A 118 19.97 -29.64 25.49
CA ILE A 118 18.80 -29.79 24.62
C ILE A 118 19.05 -30.84 23.54
N ALA A 119 20.24 -30.84 22.92
CA ALA A 119 20.61 -31.85 21.93
C ALA A 119 20.64 -33.27 22.56
N ALA A 120 21.18 -33.41 23.77
CA ALA A 120 21.17 -34.68 24.49
C ALA A 120 19.75 -35.16 24.80
N LEU A 121 18.85 -34.26 25.22
CA LEU A 121 17.44 -34.61 25.46
C LEU A 121 16.71 -35.04 24.18
N LEU A 122 16.97 -34.38 23.04
CA LEU A 122 16.37 -34.75 21.77
C LEU A 122 16.85 -36.12 21.28
N VAL A 123 18.14 -36.41 21.41
CA VAL A 123 18.71 -37.73 21.07
C VAL A 123 18.12 -38.80 21.98
N LEU A 124 18.04 -38.55 23.29
CA LEU A 124 17.46 -39.49 24.24
C LEU A 124 15.97 -39.73 23.95
N ALA A 125 15.20 -38.68 23.64
CA ALA A 125 13.80 -38.80 23.26
C ALA A 125 13.61 -39.61 21.96
N ALA A 126 14.48 -39.43 20.97
CA ALA A 126 14.44 -40.21 19.73
C ALA A 126 14.73 -41.69 19.97
N VAL A 127 15.72 -42.01 20.82
CA VAL A 127 16.06 -43.40 21.18
C VAL A 127 14.91 -44.06 21.96
N VAL A 128 14.38 -43.40 22.99
CA VAL A 128 13.26 -43.91 23.79
C VAL A 128 12.00 -44.08 22.93
N GLY A 129 11.69 -43.10 22.08
CA GLY A 129 10.58 -43.18 21.14
C GLY A 129 10.69 -44.37 20.19
N GLY A 130 11.89 -44.62 19.64
CA GLY A 130 12.16 -45.79 18.80
C GLY A 130 12.00 -47.12 19.53
N ILE A 131 12.43 -47.22 20.79
CA ILE A 131 12.27 -48.43 21.61
C ILE A 131 10.79 -48.70 21.93
N VAL A 132 10.03 -47.66 22.30
CA VAL A 132 8.59 -47.78 22.61
C VAL A 132 7.80 -48.17 21.37
N MET A 133 8.11 -47.61 20.20
CA MET A 133 7.45 -48.00 18.95
C MET A 133 7.74 -49.47 18.60
N ARG A 134 9.00 -49.92 18.72
CA ARG A 134 9.34 -51.34 18.52
C ARG A 134 8.68 -52.29 19.53
N GLY A 135 8.53 -51.88 20.78
CA GLY A 135 7.81 -52.65 21.80
C GLY A 135 6.32 -52.81 21.47
N ARG A 136 5.70 -51.77 20.89
CA ARG A 136 4.30 -51.81 20.44
C ARG A 136 4.09 -52.72 19.23
N GLU A 137 5.06 -52.80 18.32
CA GLU A 137 5.01 -53.76 17.20
C GLU A 137 5.03 -55.22 17.72
N ALA A 138 5.86 -55.51 18.72
CA ALA A 138 5.92 -56.85 19.34
C ALA A 138 4.65 -57.21 20.13
N SER A 139 4.01 -56.26 20.81
CA SER A 139 2.74 -56.52 21.54
C SER A 139 1.56 -56.71 20.57
N ASN A 140 1.56 -56.02 19.44
CA ASN A 140 0.47 -56.11 18.45
C ASN A 140 0.48 -57.46 17.72
N THR A 141 1.65 -58.07 17.51
CA THR A 141 1.76 -59.44 16.98
C THR A 141 1.32 -60.53 17.98
N GLY A 142 1.42 -60.27 19.29
CA GLY A 142 0.96 -61.19 20.34
C GLY A 142 -0.58 -61.21 20.49
N PHE A 143 -1.24 -60.08 20.30
CA PHE A 143 -2.72 -60.00 20.37
C PHE A 143 -3.41 -60.64 19.16
N VAL A 144 -2.80 -60.55 17.96
CA VAL A 144 -3.36 -61.18 16.74
C VAL A 144 -3.17 -62.71 16.74
N ALA A 145 -2.08 -63.23 17.34
CA ALA A 145 -1.85 -64.68 17.43
C ALA A 145 -2.73 -65.40 18.47
N ALA A 146 -3.29 -64.69 19.45
CA ALA A 146 -4.17 -65.27 20.47
C ALA A 146 -5.67 -65.32 20.08
N ASN A 147 -6.06 -64.68 18.96
CA ASN A 147 -7.47 -64.60 18.52
C ASN A 147 -7.72 -65.28 17.16
N VAL A 148 -6.84 -66.19 16.75
CA VAL A 148 -7.04 -67.05 15.58
C VAL A 148 -6.66 -68.48 15.94
N ASN A 149 -7.58 -69.20 16.59
CA ASN A 149 -7.85 -70.60 16.26
C ASN A 149 -9.22 -71.03 16.84
N PRO A 150 -9.93 -71.92 16.13
CA PRO A 150 -11.40 -72.09 16.14
C PRO A 150 -11.99 -72.75 17.38
#